data_AF-A0A1E1W079-F1
#
_entry.id   AF-A0A1E1W079-F1
#
_cell.length_a   1.000
_cell.length_b   1.000
_cell.length_c   1.000
_cell.angle_alpha   90.00
_cell.angle_beta   90.00
_cell.angle_gamma   90.00
#
_symmetry.space_group_name_H-M   'P 1'
#
loop_
_entity.id
_entity.type
_entity.pdbx_description
1 polymer ?
#
loop_
_entity_poly.entity_id
_entity_poly.type
_entity_poly.pdbx_seq_one_letter_code
_entity_poly.pdbx_strand_id
1 'polypeptide(L)'
;RSRRKRTGAAPEHSPLDLSAAGESAAKRARLSASPSTRSDSDDRDGGSSEDRSSECLCAEARARLSAWSVDDVCDFVSSIDICAEYALNFREQRIDGAGLPLLTEDHLTGMLQMKLGPALKLKAVLSRRLEPCAHCQAAAPLVAPQNNNIAPRINGSALKSEPRSNTTSPS
;
A
#
# COMPACT_ATOMS: atom_id res chain seq x y z
N ARG A 1 -7.00 -54.13 -25.73
CA ARG A 1 -6.38 -53.87 -27.06
C ARG A 1 -7.29 -52.93 -27.84
N SER A 2 -6.98 -51.65 -27.95
CA SER A 2 -7.37 -50.87 -29.14
C SER A 2 -6.51 -49.61 -29.23
N ARG A 3 -6.24 -49.23 -30.47
CA ARG A 3 -4.99 -48.67 -30.97
C ARG A 3 -5.03 -47.14 -31.05
N ARG A 4 -3.92 -46.51 -30.67
CA ARG A 4 -3.60 -45.08 -30.76
C ARG A 4 -3.70 -44.54 -32.20
N LYS A 5 -4.03 -43.25 -32.36
CA LYS A 5 -3.42 -42.41 -33.39
C LYS A 5 -3.22 -40.97 -32.89
N ARG A 6 -1.98 -40.51 -33.03
CA ARG A 6 -1.39 -39.21 -32.66
C ARG A 6 -0.73 -38.69 -33.93
N THR A 7 -1.03 -37.45 -34.34
CA THR A 7 -0.29 -36.57 -35.28
C THR A 7 -1.01 -35.21 -35.19
N GLY A 8 -0.45 -34.04 -34.82
CA GLY A 8 0.93 -33.55 -34.84
C GLY A 8 1.23 -32.87 -36.18
N ALA A 9 1.18 -31.52 -36.23
CA ALA A 9 2.11 -30.60 -36.93
C ALA A 9 1.46 -29.25 -37.29
N ALA A 10 2.05 -28.16 -36.80
CA ALA A 10 2.02 -26.83 -37.43
C ALA A 10 2.98 -26.81 -38.64
N PRO A 11 2.83 -25.84 -39.55
CA PRO A 11 3.93 -24.89 -39.71
C PRO A 11 3.49 -23.43 -40.00
N GLU A 12 4.38 -22.54 -39.59
CA GLU A 12 4.49 -21.12 -39.94
C GLU A 12 4.91 -20.95 -41.41
N HIS A 13 4.36 -19.96 -42.13
CA HIS A 13 5.09 -18.87 -42.84
C HIS A 13 4.26 -18.13 -43.91
N SER A 14 4.36 -16.79 -43.84
CA SER A 14 4.39 -15.79 -44.94
C SER A 14 3.07 -15.36 -45.62
N PRO A 15 3.01 -14.17 -46.29
CA PRO A 15 3.96 -13.05 -46.36
C PRO A 15 3.34 -11.65 -46.10
N LEU A 16 4.22 -10.66 -45.97
CA LEU A 16 3.95 -9.22 -46.07
C LEU A 16 3.39 -8.86 -47.47
N ASP A 17 2.36 -8.02 -47.54
CA ASP A 17 2.04 -7.26 -48.76
C ASP A 17 1.93 -5.76 -48.43
N LEU A 18 2.80 -5.00 -49.07
CA LEU A 18 2.85 -3.54 -49.12
C LEU A 18 2.37 -3.13 -50.52
N SER A 19 1.29 -2.34 -50.59
CA SER A 19 0.98 -1.45 -51.71
C SER A 19 0.18 -0.28 -51.14
N ALA A 20 0.62 0.98 -51.08
CA ALA A 20 1.33 1.86 -52.02
C ALA A 20 0.51 2.24 -53.27
N ALA A 21 -0.34 3.29 -53.13
CA ALA A 21 -0.62 4.37 -54.10
C ALA A 21 -1.82 5.19 -53.56
N GLY A 22 -1.87 6.52 -53.62
CA GLY A 22 -1.13 7.42 -54.48
C GLY A 22 -1.11 8.88 -54.01
N GLU A 23 -0.21 9.58 -54.68
CA GLU A 23 0.12 11.00 -54.63
C GLU A 23 -1.07 11.96 -54.72
N SER A 24 -0.94 13.12 -54.07
CA SER A 24 -0.95 14.40 -54.81
C SER A 24 -0.29 15.52 -54.01
N ALA A 25 0.60 16.22 -54.71
CA ALA A 25 1.63 17.11 -54.22
C ALA A 25 1.17 18.57 -54.02
N ALA A 26 1.80 19.19 -53.02
CA ALA A 26 2.41 20.54 -53.00
C ALA A 26 1.69 21.72 -53.64
N LYS A 27 1.41 22.77 -52.84
CA LYS A 27 1.64 24.20 -53.21
C LYS A 27 2.04 25.02 -51.98
N ARG A 28 3.27 25.54 -52.03
CA ARG A 28 3.86 26.50 -51.09
C ARG A 28 3.24 27.89 -51.31
N ALA A 29 3.04 28.65 -50.25
CA ALA A 29 3.01 30.11 -50.32
C ALA A 29 3.69 30.66 -49.07
N ARG A 30 4.94 31.12 -49.23
CA ARG A 30 5.63 32.01 -48.28
C ARG A 30 5.37 33.43 -48.76
N LEU A 31 4.78 34.26 -47.92
CA LEU A 31 4.80 35.71 -48.07
C LEU A 31 5.22 36.29 -46.72
N SER A 32 6.38 36.94 -46.72
CA SER A 32 6.95 37.69 -45.62
C SER A 32 6.37 39.10 -45.59
N ALA A 33 5.97 39.57 -44.41
CA ALA A 33 6.01 40.99 -44.06
C ALA A 33 5.95 41.13 -42.53
N SER A 34 7.02 41.65 -41.92
CA SER A 34 6.99 42.22 -40.57
C SER A 34 6.55 43.68 -40.65
N PRO A 35 5.91 44.23 -39.61
CA PRO A 35 6.64 45.22 -38.82
C PRO A 35 6.39 45.14 -37.31
N SER A 36 7.39 45.61 -36.56
CA SER A 36 7.49 45.68 -35.11
C SER A 36 6.59 46.76 -34.49
N THR A 37 5.99 46.48 -33.32
CA THR A 37 5.72 47.52 -32.30
C THR A 37 5.97 46.97 -30.89
N ARG A 38 6.84 47.70 -30.20
CA ARG A 38 7.29 47.64 -28.80
C ARG A 38 6.20 48.04 -27.79
N SER A 39 6.20 47.43 -26.59
CA SER A 39 5.70 47.87 -25.26
C SER A 39 5.97 46.66 -24.33
N ASP A 40 7.00 46.56 -23.50
CA ASP A 40 7.47 47.32 -22.33
C ASP A 40 6.55 47.26 -21.08
N SER A 41 7.16 46.75 -19.99
CA SER A 41 6.83 46.84 -18.56
C SER A 41 5.73 45.94 -17.93
N ASP A 42 6.26 44.95 -17.20
CA ASP A 42 6.09 44.65 -15.76
C ASP A 42 4.76 44.26 -15.08
N ASP A 43 4.99 43.51 -14.00
CA ASP A 43 4.14 43.22 -12.83
C ASP A 43 3.18 42.02 -12.81
N ARG A 44 3.70 40.99 -12.12
CA ARG A 44 3.06 40.02 -11.21
C ARG A 44 1.61 40.31 -10.80
N ASP A 45 0.74 39.35 -11.07
CA ASP A 45 -0.32 38.84 -10.18
C ASP A 45 -0.81 37.55 -10.86
N GLY A 46 -1.13 36.44 -10.21
CA GLY A 46 -1.46 36.12 -8.85
C GLY A 46 -2.02 34.70 -8.96
N GLY A 47 -1.60 33.80 -8.08
CA GLY A 47 -1.89 32.38 -8.21
C GLY A 47 -3.36 32.09 -8.44
N SER A 48 -3.64 31.31 -9.48
CA SER A 48 -4.43 30.11 -9.26
C SER A 48 -3.55 28.96 -9.70
N SER A 49 -2.53 28.66 -8.88
CA SER A 49 -2.20 27.28 -8.65
C SER A 49 -3.55 26.67 -8.30
N GLU A 50 -4.17 25.98 -9.25
CA GLU A 50 -5.16 24.98 -8.90
C GLU A 50 -4.37 24.00 -8.04
N ASP A 51 -4.29 24.33 -6.75
CA ASP A 51 -3.93 23.47 -5.65
C ASP A 51 -5.09 22.48 -5.54
N ARG A 52 -5.30 21.73 -6.62
CA ARG A 52 -5.57 20.31 -6.54
C ARG A 52 -4.28 19.74 -5.96
N SER A 53 -4.06 20.05 -4.68
CA SER A 53 -3.43 19.17 -3.73
C SER A 53 -3.76 17.78 -4.24
N SER A 54 -2.73 17.02 -4.60
CA SER A 54 -2.90 15.61 -4.89
C SER A 54 -3.46 15.04 -3.59
N GLU A 55 -4.79 15.06 -3.45
CA GLU A 55 -5.50 14.68 -2.25
C GLU A 55 -5.00 13.29 -1.97
N CYS A 56 -4.23 13.11 -0.88
CA CYS A 56 -3.60 11.81 -0.74
C CYS A 56 -4.72 10.77 -0.64
N LEU A 57 -4.73 9.86 -1.61
CA LEU A 57 -5.61 8.70 -1.62
C LEU A 57 -5.43 7.84 -0.35
N CYS A 58 -4.39 8.08 0.46
CA CYS A 58 -4.20 7.52 1.80
C CYS A 58 -5.36 7.82 2.74
N ALA A 59 -5.79 9.09 2.80
CA ALA A 59 -6.84 9.55 3.71
C ALA A 59 -8.18 9.00 3.25
N GLU A 60 -8.42 9.04 1.93
CA GLU A 60 -9.57 8.45 1.29
C GLU A 60 -9.61 6.92 1.49
N ALA A 61 -8.48 6.21 1.35
CA ALA A 61 -8.41 4.77 1.56
C ALA A 61 -8.73 4.39 3.02
N ARG A 62 -8.23 5.17 3.99
CA ARG A 62 -8.59 5.00 5.40
C ARG A 62 -10.07 5.28 5.63
N ALA A 63 -10.61 6.37 5.10
CA ALA A 63 -12.01 6.73 5.25
C ALA A 63 -12.94 5.64 4.65
N ARG A 64 -12.60 5.14 3.46
CA ARG A 64 -13.32 4.05 2.80
C ARG A 64 -13.30 2.76 3.61
N LEU A 65 -12.16 2.42 4.20
CA LEU A 65 -12.05 1.23 5.05
C LEU A 65 -12.83 1.43 6.36
N SER A 66 -12.74 2.60 7.00
CA SER A 66 -13.51 2.92 8.20
C SER A 66 -15.04 2.91 7.99
N ALA A 67 -15.51 3.11 6.76
CA ALA A 67 -16.93 3.03 6.41
C ALA A 67 -17.46 1.59 6.24
N TRP A 68 -16.58 0.57 6.27
CA TRP A 68 -17.00 -0.82 6.13
C TRP A 68 -17.86 -1.27 7.32
N SER A 69 -18.99 -1.87 7.00
CA SER A 69 -19.80 -2.60 7.96
C SER A 69 -19.13 -3.91 8.38
N VAL A 70 -19.69 -4.58 9.39
CA VAL A 70 -19.28 -5.92 9.79
C VAL A 70 -19.38 -6.91 8.62
N ASP A 71 -20.39 -6.75 7.76
CA ASP A 71 -20.60 -7.64 6.61
C ASP A 71 -19.53 -7.41 5.53
N ASP A 72 -19.18 -6.15 5.25
CA ASP A 72 -18.08 -5.82 4.33
C ASP A 72 -16.73 -6.39 4.81
N VAL A 73 -16.50 -6.37 6.14
CA VAL A 73 -15.31 -6.99 6.74
C VAL A 73 -15.33 -8.51 6.55
N CYS A 74 -16.48 -9.16 6.76
CA CYS A 74 -16.61 -10.60 6.56
C CYS A 74 -16.35 -10.98 5.11
N ASP A 75 -16.94 -10.27 4.15
CA ASP A 75 -16.73 -10.50 2.72
C ASP A 75 -15.26 -10.31 2.34
N PHE A 76 -14.61 -9.28 2.89
CA PHE A 76 -13.17 -9.07 2.72
C PHE A 76 -12.33 -10.24 3.26
N VAL A 77 -12.60 -10.69 4.49
CA VAL A 77 -11.88 -11.84 5.09
C VAL A 77 -12.11 -13.12 4.28
N SER A 78 -13.35 -13.34 3.82
CA SER A 78 -13.71 -14.46 2.95
C SER A 78 -13.06 -14.41 1.58
N SER A 79 -12.71 -13.22 1.07
CA SER A 79 -12.01 -13.07 -0.21
C SER A 79 -10.53 -13.45 -0.16
N ILE A 80 -9.94 -13.61 1.03
CA ILE A 80 -8.52 -13.96 1.19
C ILE A 80 -8.40 -15.49 1.27
N ASP A 81 -7.75 -16.08 0.28
CA ASP A 81 -7.38 -17.50 0.29
C ASP A 81 -6.67 -17.84 1.61
N ILE A 82 -7.20 -18.84 2.33
CA ILE A 82 -6.83 -19.32 3.69
C ILE A 82 -7.46 -18.60 4.88
N CYS A 83 -8.22 -17.52 4.68
CA CYS A 83 -8.84 -16.78 5.79
C CYS A 83 -10.37 -16.96 5.88
N ALA A 84 -11.01 -17.53 4.86
CA ALA A 84 -12.47 -17.57 4.77
C ALA A 84 -13.17 -18.31 5.91
N GLU A 85 -12.54 -19.34 6.48
CA GLU A 85 -13.08 -20.07 7.64
C GLU A 85 -13.23 -19.19 8.89
N TYR A 86 -12.50 -18.07 8.96
CA TYR A 86 -12.51 -17.18 10.12
C TYR A 86 -13.55 -16.05 10.04
N ALA A 87 -14.20 -15.84 8.89
CA ALA A 87 -15.12 -14.71 8.68
C ALA A 87 -16.26 -14.64 9.72
N LEU A 88 -16.78 -15.80 10.15
CA LEU A 88 -17.81 -15.85 11.19
C LEU A 88 -17.32 -15.29 12.54
N ASN A 89 -16.05 -15.52 12.92
CA ASN A 89 -15.49 -14.96 14.15
C ASN A 89 -15.47 -13.43 14.11
N PHE A 90 -15.17 -12.82 12.95
CA PHE A 90 -15.25 -11.36 12.78
C PHE A 90 -16.68 -10.84 12.95
N ARG A 91 -17.67 -11.57 12.44
CA ARG A 91 -19.09 -11.23 12.61
C ARG A 91 -19.57 -11.32 14.05
N GLU A 92 -19.15 -12.38 14.76
CA GLU A 92 -19.50 -12.61 16.17
C GLU A 92 -18.90 -11.56 17.08
N GLN A 93 -17.64 -11.20 16.86
CA GLN A 93 -16.96 -10.13 17.61
C GLN A 93 -17.34 -8.72 17.14
N ARG A 94 -18.26 -8.59 16.17
CA ARG A 94 -18.74 -7.31 15.62
C ARG A 94 -17.61 -6.41 15.13
N ILE A 95 -16.61 -6.99 14.47
CA ILE A 95 -15.49 -6.22 13.91
C ILE A 95 -15.96 -5.52 12.63
N ASP A 96 -15.95 -4.19 12.65
CA ASP A 96 -16.24 -3.32 11.52
C ASP A 96 -14.96 -2.73 10.92
N GLY A 97 -15.12 -1.88 9.90
CA GLY A 97 -14.04 -1.21 9.20
C GLY A 97 -13.19 -0.28 10.05
N ALA A 98 -13.77 0.30 11.10
CA ALA A 98 -13.05 1.16 12.03
C ALA A 98 -12.18 0.35 13.00
N GLY A 99 -12.67 -0.82 13.44
CA GLY A 99 -11.96 -1.73 14.33
C GLY A 99 -10.91 -2.61 13.64
N LEU A 100 -11.13 -2.98 12.38
CA LEU A 100 -10.26 -3.92 11.65
C LEU A 100 -8.77 -3.51 11.63
N PRO A 101 -8.39 -2.24 11.38
CA PRO A 101 -6.99 -1.81 11.42
C PRO A 101 -6.37 -1.78 12.83
N LEU A 102 -7.18 -1.84 13.88
CA LEU A 102 -6.73 -1.81 15.28
C LEU A 102 -6.39 -3.21 15.82
N LEU A 103 -6.72 -4.27 15.07
CA LEU A 103 -6.42 -5.62 15.48
C LEU A 103 -4.91 -5.90 15.47
N THR A 104 -4.40 -6.29 16.63
CA THR A 104 -3.03 -6.75 16.80
C THR A 104 -2.92 -8.22 16.39
N GLU A 105 -1.69 -8.73 16.29
CA GLU A 105 -1.50 -10.17 16.04
C GLU A 105 -2.11 -11.03 17.16
N ASP A 106 -1.96 -10.59 18.40
CA ASP A 106 -2.52 -11.26 19.59
C ASP A 106 -4.05 -11.34 19.55
N HIS A 107 -4.72 -10.28 19.07
CA HIS A 107 -6.18 -10.30 18.90
C HIS A 107 -6.62 -11.34 17.85
N LEU A 108 -5.86 -11.47 16.75
CA LEU A 108 -6.17 -12.42 15.69
C LEU A 108 -5.96 -13.87 16.14
N THR A 109 -4.87 -14.16 16.84
CA THR A 109 -4.52 -15.53 17.23
C THR A 109 -5.17 -15.97 18.54
N GLY A 110 -5.38 -15.05 19.48
CA GLY A 110 -6.00 -15.29 20.78
C GLY A 110 -7.53 -15.25 20.73
N MET A 111 -8.11 -14.10 20.38
CA MET A 111 -9.57 -13.90 20.42
C MET A 111 -10.28 -14.52 19.22
N LEU A 112 -9.75 -14.35 18.00
CA LEU A 112 -10.35 -14.88 16.77
C LEU A 112 -9.83 -16.27 16.40
N GLN A 113 -8.96 -16.86 17.24
CA GLN A 113 -8.41 -18.22 17.11
C GLN A 113 -7.78 -18.50 15.73
N MET A 114 -7.28 -17.48 15.06
CA MET A 114 -6.58 -17.65 13.78
C MET A 114 -5.23 -18.30 14.01
N LYS A 115 -4.83 -19.18 13.09
CA LYS A 115 -3.43 -19.61 13.04
C LYS A 115 -2.54 -18.43 12.64
N LEU A 116 -1.28 -18.45 13.08
CA LEU A 116 -0.32 -17.39 12.80
C LEU A 116 -0.20 -17.07 11.30
N GLY A 117 -0.16 -18.09 10.44
CA GLY A 117 -0.07 -17.91 8.98
C GLY A 117 -1.21 -17.05 8.39
N PRO A 118 -2.48 -17.47 8.51
CA PRO A 118 -3.65 -16.66 8.12
C PRO A 118 -3.67 -15.26 8.76
N ALA A 119 -3.33 -15.14 10.05
CA ALA A 119 -3.28 -13.84 10.73
C ALA A 119 -2.26 -12.88 10.10
N LEU A 120 -1.04 -13.36 9.82
CA LEU A 120 -0.01 -12.60 9.14
C LEU A 120 -0.43 -12.22 7.70
N LYS A 121 -1.09 -13.15 6.98
CA LYS A 121 -1.59 -12.90 5.62
C LYS A 121 -2.63 -11.79 5.61
N LEU A 122 -3.60 -11.83 6.53
CA LEU A 122 -4.63 -10.80 6.67
C LEU A 122 -4.01 -9.43 6.92
N LYS A 123 -3.10 -9.32 7.90
CA LYS A 123 -2.39 -8.07 8.19
C LYS A 123 -1.64 -7.54 6.99
N ALA A 124 -0.93 -8.40 6.24
CA ALA A 124 -0.23 -7.98 5.03
C ALA A 124 -1.17 -7.45 3.93
N VAL A 125 -2.35 -8.06 3.74
CA VAL A 125 -3.36 -7.58 2.78
C VAL A 125 -3.94 -6.24 3.23
N LEU A 126 -4.25 -6.09 4.52
CA LEU A 126 -4.76 -4.84 5.09
C LEU A 126 -3.76 -3.71 4.98
N SER A 127 -2.49 -3.95 5.33
CA SER A 127 -1.43 -2.94 5.22
C SER A 127 -1.28 -2.43 3.78
N ARG A 128 -1.40 -3.31 2.77
CA ARG A 128 -1.38 -2.88 1.36
C ARG A 128 -2.56 -2.00 0.96
N ARG A 129 -3.73 -2.19 1.57
CA ARG A 129 -4.91 -1.32 1.34
C ARG A 129 -4.78 0.03 2.02
N LEU A 130 -4.01 0.09 3.11
CA LEU A 130 -3.83 1.26 3.96
C LEU A 130 -2.45 1.92 3.76
N GLU A 131 -1.65 1.45 2.80
CA GLU A 131 -0.25 1.85 2.67
C GLU A 131 -0.18 3.37 2.48
N PRO A 132 0.50 4.10 3.38
CA PRO A 132 0.66 5.53 3.21
C PRO A 132 1.44 5.79 1.94
N CYS A 133 0.92 6.61 1.03
CA CYS A 133 1.66 6.95 -0.16
C CYS A 133 2.96 7.70 0.19
N ALA A 134 3.93 7.70 -0.74
CA ALA A 134 5.22 8.37 -0.56
C ALA A 134 5.10 9.84 -0.12
N HIS A 135 4.01 10.53 -0.49
CA HIS A 135 3.73 11.91 -0.10
C HIS A 135 3.37 12.06 1.39
N CYS A 136 2.55 11.14 1.94
CA CYS A 136 2.17 11.18 3.36
C CYS A 136 3.22 10.58 4.31
N GLN A 137 4.12 9.73 3.80
CA GLN A 137 5.25 9.23 4.61
C GLN A 137 6.26 10.35 4.94
N ALA A 138 6.46 11.31 4.02
CA ALA A 138 7.36 12.45 4.22
C ALA A 138 6.80 13.52 5.18
N ALA A 139 5.48 13.54 5.40
CA ALA A 139 4.79 14.49 6.28
C ALA A 139 4.54 13.96 7.70
N ALA A 140 4.92 12.72 8.00
CA ALA A 140 4.85 12.21 9.36
C ALA A 140 5.79 13.05 10.25
N PRO A 141 5.29 13.68 11.34
CA PRO A 141 6.18 14.37 12.26
C PRO A 141 7.19 13.34 12.76
N LEU A 142 8.47 13.67 12.69
CA LEU A 142 9.55 12.89 13.28
C LEU A 142 9.30 12.80 14.79
N VAL A 143 8.51 11.81 15.21
CA VAL A 143 8.40 11.44 16.62
C VAL A 143 9.71 10.75 16.94
N ALA A 144 10.64 11.53 17.52
CA ALA A 144 11.86 11.01 18.09
C ALA A 144 11.53 9.84 19.03
N PRO A 145 12.34 8.76 19.05
CA PRO A 145 12.11 7.66 19.97
C PRO A 145 12.24 8.21 21.40
N GLN A 146 11.12 8.26 22.12
CA GLN A 146 11.17 8.46 23.57
C GLN A 146 11.77 7.19 24.17
N ASN A 147 13.02 7.31 24.60
CA ASN A 147 13.73 6.34 25.41
C ASN A 147 12.96 6.16 26.73
N ASN A 148 12.01 5.22 26.75
CA ASN A 148 11.31 4.81 27.96
C ASN A 148 12.22 3.93 28.81
N ASN A 149 13.23 4.55 29.40
CA ASN A 149 13.94 3.97 30.54
C ASN A 149 13.42 4.63 31.82
N ILE A 150 12.14 4.38 32.12
CA ILE A 150 11.55 4.69 33.41
C ILE A 150 11.56 3.39 34.19
N ALA A 151 12.68 3.15 34.86
CA ALA A 151 12.73 2.22 35.98
C ALA A 151 11.69 2.66 37.04
N PRO A 152 10.90 1.75 37.62
CA PRO A 152 10.00 2.12 38.70
C PRO A 152 10.84 2.48 39.93
N ARG A 153 10.88 3.77 40.29
CA ARG A 153 11.38 4.21 41.59
C ARG A 153 10.32 3.87 42.64
N ILE A 154 10.52 2.74 43.31
CA ILE A 154 9.87 2.45 44.59
C ILE A 154 10.82 2.84 45.74
N ASN A 155 10.20 3.44 46.74
CA ASN A 155 10.63 3.94 48.05
C ASN A 155 11.97 3.44 48.62
N GLY A 156 12.64 4.38 49.29
CA GLY A 156 14.04 4.30 49.71
C GLY A 156 14.41 3.10 50.58
N SER A 157 15.53 2.49 50.23
CA SER A 157 16.56 1.90 51.10
C SER A 157 17.71 1.48 50.18
N ALA A 158 18.87 2.12 50.29
CA ALA A 158 20.06 1.74 49.54
C ALA A 158 20.56 0.37 50.04
N LEU A 159 20.35 -0.68 49.26
CA LEU A 159 21.01 -1.96 49.47
C LEU A 159 22.11 -2.11 48.41
N LYS A 160 23.33 -2.04 48.93
CA LYS A 160 24.63 -2.20 48.31
C LYS A 160 24.65 -3.46 47.43
N SER A 161 24.93 -3.28 46.14
CA SER A 161 25.20 -4.37 45.21
C SER A 161 26.54 -5.01 45.56
N GLU A 162 26.49 -6.20 46.16
CA GLU A 162 27.64 -7.07 46.38
C GLU A 162 28.07 -7.70 45.04
N PRO A 163 29.37 -7.72 44.69
CA PRO A 163 29.82 -8.29 43.42
C PRO A 163 29.65 -9.82 43.43
N ARG A 164 29.03 -10.34 42.36
CA ARG A 164 28.88 -11.77 42.11
C ARG A 164 30.26 -12.44 42.02
N SER A 165 30.54 -13.30 42.99
CA SER A 165 31.61 -14.30 42.92
C SER A 165 31.29 -15.28 41.78
N ASN A 166 32.08 -15.25 40.71
CA ASN A 166 32.14 -16.36 39.76
C ASN A 166 32.95 -17.49 40.40
N THR A 167 32.31 -18.64 40.64
CA THR A 167 32.98 -19.89 41.01
C THR A 167 32.78 -20.92 39.90
N THR A 168 33.89 -21.17 39.20
CA THR A 168 34.47 -22.48 38.86
C THR A 168 33.60 -23.58 38.26
N SER A 169 33.95 -23.99 37.03
CA SER A 169 34.49 -25.33 36.71
C SER A 169 35.20 -25.29 35.34
N PRO A 170 36.36 -25.97 35.21
CA PRO A 170 36.38 -27.06 34.23
C PRO A 170 37.06 -28.34 34.76
N SER A 171 36.95 -29.38 33.91
CA SER A 171 37.33 -30.80 33.95
C SER A 171 38.53 -31.24 34.80
#